data_AF-A0A523PTK1-F1
#
_entry.id   AF-A0A523PTK1-F1
#
_cell.length_a   1.000
_cell.length_b   1.000
_cell.length_c   1.000
_cell.angle_alpha   90.00
_cell.angle_beta   90.00
_cell.angle_gamma   90.00
#
_symmetry.space_group_name_H-M   'P 1'
#
loop_
_entity.id
_entity.type
_entity.pdbx_description
1 polymer ?
#
loop_
_entity_poly.entity_id
_entity_poly.type
_entity_poly.pdbx_seq_one_letter_code
_entity_poly.pdbx_strand_id
1 'polypeptide(L)'
;MKWLGWALRLGIAAVTVLVLYGLAPVILNEWRGLDACPKLGTLPACYIAGLGYVAMAIAVLFAPRRLPALFLLGWAPVFALALTGSTMEILGHPTCPASPTGTPMCFYSLAVASLLLPAFWVGRRLQRDVQTAAHFGRP
;
A
#
# COMPACT_ATOMS: atom_id res chain seq x y z
N MET A 1 -1.52 24.76 -9.31
CA MET A 1 -1.46 23.72 -8.25
C MET A 1 -2.23 22.42 -8.54
N LYS A 2 -3.21 22.37 -9.47
CA LYS A 2 -3.93 21.12 -9.83
C LYS A 2 -3.01 19.99 -10.35
N TRP A 3 -1.91 20.34 -11.00
CA TRP A 3 -0.90 19.42 -11.51
C TRP A 3 -0.17 18.62 -10.42
N LEU A 4 0.15 19.23 -9.28
CA LEU A 4 0.88 18.56 -8.21
C LEU A 4 0.04 17.45 -7.54
N GLY A 5 -1.26 17.66 -7.41
CA GLY A 5 -2.19 16.64 -6.93
C GLY A 5 -2.37 15.47 -7.91
N TRP A 6 -2.33 15.73 -9.21
CA TRP A 6 -2.36 14.68 -10.25
C TRP A 6 -1.05 13.90 -10.30
N ALA A 7 0.10 14.57 -10.22
CA ALA A 7 1.41 13.92 -10.18
C ALA A 7 1.53 12.98 -8.96
N LEU A 8 1.07 13.42 -7.78
CA LEU A 8 1.10 12.59 -6.58
C LEU A 8 0.18 11.38 -6.68
N ARG A 9 -1.01 11.53 -7.28
CA ARG A 9 -1.94 10.43 -7.53
C ARG A 9 -1.39 9.40 -8.51
N LEU A 10 -0.80 9.87 -9.61
CA LEU A 10 -0.14 9.02 -10.58
C LEU A 10 1.05 8.28 -9.96
N GLY A 11 1.82 8.94 -9.10
CA GLY A 11 2.91 8.32 -8.35
C GLY A 11 2.43 7.20 -7.43
N ILE A 12 1.40 7.45 -6.61
CA ILE A 12 0.84 6.42 -5.72
C ILE A 12 0.26 5.26 -6.53
N ALA A 13 -0.50 5.55 -7.60
CA ALA A 13 -1.07 4.53 -8.47
C ALA A 13 0.03 3.66 -9.12
N ALA A 14 1.09 4.29 -9.65
CA ALA A 14 2.22 3.60 -10.25
C ALA A 14 2.92 2.67 -9.22
N VAL A 15 3.16 3.16 -8.00
CA VAL A 15 3.75 2.36 -6.92
C VAL A 15 2.85 1.17 -6.56
N THR A 16 1.54 1.37 -6.42
CA THR A 16 0.61 0.25 -6.12
C THR A 16 0.56 -0.78 -7.25
N VAL A 17 0.60 -0.35 -8.52
CA VAL A 17 0.64 -1.26 -9.67
C VAL A 17 1.94 -2.05 -9.69
N LEU A 18 3.07 -1.41 -9.37
CA LEU A 18 4.37 -2.07 -9.32
C LEU A 18 4.43 -3.12 -8.19
N VAL A 19 3.84 -2.82 -7.04
CA VAL A 19 3.69 -3.80 -5.95
C VAL A 19 2.78 -4.96 -6.34
N LEU A 20 1.63 -4.68 -6.96
CA LEU A 20 0.70 -5.72 -7.43
C LEU A 20 1.35 -6.62 -8.49
N TYR A 21 2.17 -6.05 -9.38
CA TYR A 21 2.95 -6.81 -10.35
C TYR A 21 3.95 -7.76 -9.67
N GLY A 22 4.61 -7.30 -8.59
CA GLY A 22 5.48 -8.15 -7.77
C GLY A 22 4.73 -9.22 -6.96
N LEU A 23 3.49 -8.94 -6.53
CA LEU A 23 2.65 -9.90 -5.81
C LEU A 23 1.98 -10.93 -6.73
N ALA A 24 1.75 -10.61 -8.01
CA ALA A 24 1.09 -11.49 -8.97
C ALA A 24 1.69 -12.92 -9.02
N PRO A 25 3.02 -13.12 -9.16
CA PRO A 25 3.58 -14.48 -9.16
C PRO A 25 3.40 -15.19 -7.81
N VAL A 26 3.41 -14.46 -6.70
CA VAL A 26 3.21 -15.03 -5.35
C VAL A 26 1.79 -15.55 -5.19
N ILE A 27 0.80 -14.75 -5.59
CA ILE A 27 -0.61 -15.15 -5.55
C ILE A 27 -0.85 -16.34 -6.48
N LEU A 28 -0.27 -16.34 -7.69
CA LEU A 28 -0.37 -17.46 -8.62
C LEU A 28 0.26 -18.75 -8.07
N ASN A 29 1.35 -18.66 -7.34
CA ASN A 29 1.98 -19.82 -6.71
C ASN A 29 1.16 -20.36 -5.54
N GLU A 30 0.52 -19.48 -4.77
CA GLU A 30 -0.44 -19.87 -3.73
C GLU A 30 -1.65 -20.61 -4.34
N TRP A 31 -2.17 -20.14 -5.47
CA TRP A 31 -3.23 -20.83 -6.22
C TRP A 31 -2.83 -22.22 -6.70
N ARG A 32 -1.55 -22.42 -6.99
CA ARG A 32 -0.99 -23.73 -7.37
C ARG A 32 -0.70 -24.62 -6.16
N GLY A 33 -0.98 -24.17 -4.94
CA GLY A 33 -0.78 -24.93 -3.72
C GLY A 33 0.67 -25.00 -3.24
N LEU A 34 1.54 -24.06 -3.64
CA LEU A 34 2.93 -24.03 -3.18
C LEU A 34 3.15 -23.39 -1.80
N ASP A 35 2.07 -23.08 -1.05
CA ASP A 35 2.11 -22.43 0.27
C ASP A 35 3.15 -21.29 0.35
N ALA A 36 3.06 -20.38 -0.62
CA ALA A 36 4.05 -19.32 -0.83
C ALA A 36 3.90 -18.16 0.16
N CYS A 37 2.77 -18.09 0.87
CA CYS A 37 2.53 -17.10 1.93
C CYS A 37 2.09 -17.76 3.24
N PRO A 38 2.42 -17.13 4.37
CA PRO A 38 1.92 -17.56 5.66
C PRO A 38 0.41 -17.32 5.71
N LYS A 39 -0.31 -18.33 6.20
CA LYS A 39 -1.74 -18.26 6.47
C LYS A 39 -1.93 -17.67 7.86
N LEU A 40 -2.56 -16.50 7.95
CA LEU A 40 -3.03 -15.99 9.24
C LEU A 40 -4.42 -16.57 9.49
N GLY A 41 -4.45 -17.69 10.21
CA GLY A 41 -5.66 -18.48 10.41
C GLY A 41 -6.11 -19.12 9.10
N THR A 42 -7.27 -18.71 8.58
CA THR A 42 -7.89 -19.26 7.37
C THR A 42 -7.59 -18.47 6.09
N LEU A 43 -6.97 -17.28 6.19
CA LEU A 43 -6.76 -16.37 5.05
C LEU A 43 -5.25 -16.19 4.74
N PRO A 44 -4.83 -16.28 3.46
CA PRO A 44 -3.44 -16.03 3.07
C PRO A 44 -3.05 -14.56 3.27
N ALA A 45 -1.87 -14.29 3.86
CA ALA A 45 -1.40 -12.93 4.11
C ALA A 45 -1.33 -12.07 2.84
N CYS A 46 -0.87 -12.64 1.72
CA CYS A 46 -0.74 -11.89 0.47
C CYS A 46 -2.08 -11.50 -0.16
N TYR A 47 -3.17 -12.21 0.14
CA TYR A 47 -4.52 -11.78 -0.25
C TYR A 47 -4.96 -10.52 0.49
N ILE A 48 -4.71 -10.49 1.80
CA ILE A 48 -5.03 -9.34 2.64
C ILE A 48 -4.21 -8.13 2.19
N ALA A 49 -2.90 -8.33 1.95
CA ALA A 49 -2.02 -7.28 1.46
C ALA A 49 -2.47 -6.76 0.09
N GLY A 50 -2.78 -7.66 -0.86
CA GLY A 50 -3.28 -7.30 -2.19
C GLY A 50 -4.58 -6.50 -2.14
N LEU A 51 -5.56 -6.94 -1.35
CA LEU A 51 -6.82 -6.21 -1.14
C LEU A 51 -6.58 -4.84 -0.51
N GLY A 52 -5.66 -4.75 0.46
CA GLY A 52 -5.28 -3.49 1.09
C GLY A 52 -4.69 -2.48 0.10
N TYR A 53 -3.77 -2.91 -0.75
CA TYR A 53 -3.20 -2.04 -1.80
C TYR A 53 -4.23 -1.60 -2.84
N VAL A 54 -5.16 -2.48 -3.23
CA VAL A 54 -6.27 -2.12 -4.13
C VAL A 54 -7.18 -1.08 -3.45
N ALA A 55 -7.53 -1.28 -2.17
CA ALA A 55 -8.35 -0.33 -1.42
C ALA A 55 -7.67 1.05 -1.30
N MET A 56 -6.35 1.09 -1.05
CA MET A 56 -5.58 2.33 -1.06
C MET A 56 -5.61 3.02 -2.42
N ALA A 57 -5.40 2.27 -3.51
CA ALA A 57 -5.41 2.81 -4.86
C ALA A 57 -6.77 3.44 -5.19
N ILE A 58 -7.88 2.73 -4.86
CA ILE A 58 -9.24 3.24 -5.03
C ILE A 58 -9.46 4.51 -4.19
N ALA A 59 -9.02 4.53 -2.93
CA ALA A 59 -9.18 5.68 -2.05
C ALA A 59 -8.48 6.95 -2.61
N VAL A 60 -7.30 6.78 -3.21
CA VAL A 60 -6.49 7.87 -3.79
C VAL A 60 -7.08 8.37 -5.11
N LEU A 61 -7.57 7.46 -5.96
CA LEU A 61 -8.17 7.78 -7.26
C LEU A 61 -9.54 8.46 -7.12
N PHE A 62 -10.45 7.86 -6.36
CA PHE A 62 -11.87 8.26 -6.35
C PHE A 62 -12.18 9.41 -5.39
N ALA A 63 -11.65 9.44 -4.16
CA ALA A 63 -12.12 10.42 -3.17
C ALA A 63 -11.16 10.66 -1.99
N PRO A 64 -10.02 11.37 -2.18
CA PRO A 64 -9.06 11.67 -1.11
C PRO A 64 -9.64 12.54 0.02
N ARG A 65 -10.79 13.17 -0.25
CA ARG A 65 -11.43 14.15 0.61
C ARG A 65 -12.37 13.56 1.65
N ARG A 66 -13.11 12.48 1.30
CA ARG A 66 -14.16 11.91 2.15
C ARG A 66 -13.79 10.57 2.77
N LEU A 67 -12.74 9.91 2.29
CA LEU A 67 -12.42 8.54 2.69
C LEU A 67 -11.00 8.37 3.27
N PRO A 68 -10.52 9.23 4.19
CA PRO A 68 -9.25 8.97 4.88
C PRO A 68 -9.34 7.71 5.74
N ALA A 69 -10.52 7.39 6.28
CA ALA A 69 -10.78 6.16 7.01
C ALA A 69 -10.58 4.93 6.12
N LEU A 70 -11.01 4.96 4.85
CA LEU A 70 -10.84 3.83 3.93
C LEU A 70 -9.36 3.58 3.61
N PHE A 71 -8.59 4.65 3.41
CA PHE A 71 -7.14 4.53 3.20
C PHE A 71 -6.45 3.97 4.45
N LEU A 72 -6.79 4.46 5.64
CA LEU A 72 -6.25 3.94 6.91
C LEU A 72 -6.67 2.49 7.18
N LEU A 73 -7.91 2.10 6.85
CA LEU A 73 -8.40 0.74 6.99
C LEU A 73 -7.69 -0.23 6.05
N GLY A 74 -7.33 0.20 4.84
CA GLY A 74 -6.49 -0.59 3.93
C GLY A 74 -5.01 -0.60 4.35
N TRP A 75 -4.52 0.50 4.91
CA TRP A 75 -3.12 0.67 5.30
C TRP A 75 -2.73 -0.07 6.58
N ALA A 76 -3.55 0.00 7.62
CA ALA A 76 -3.27 -0.64 8.90
C ALA A 76 -2.96 -2.15 8.77
N PRO A 77 -3.75 -2.98 8.08
CA PRO A 77 -3.44 -4.40 7.94
C PRO A 77 -2.21 -4.64 7.07
N VAL A 78 -2.01 -3.89 5.98
CA VAL A 78 -0.82 -4.03 5.12
C VAL A 78 0.45 -3.72 5.91
N PHE A 79 0.45 -2.63 6.66
CA PHE A 79 1.59 -2.22 7.47
C PHE A 79 1.87 -3.22 8.61
N ALA A 80 0.83 -3.68 9.31
CA ALA A 80 0.96 -4.67 10.36
C ALA A 80 1.55 -5.99 9.81
N LEU A 81 1.03 -6.49 8.68
CA LEU A 81 1.51 -7.71 8.05
C LEU A 81 2.97 -7.57 7.60
N ALA A 82 3.31 -6.47 6.93
CA ALA A 82 4.66 -6.21 6.48
C ALA A 82 5.63 -6.13 7.67
N LEU A 83 5.22 -5.46 8.77
CA LEU A 83 6.02 -5.37 9.98
C LEU A 83 6.24 -6.73 10.61
N THR A 84 5.18 -7.53 10.77
CA THR A 84 5.30 -8.89 11.32
C THR A 84 6.17 -9.79 10.45
N GLY A 85 6.00 -9.75 9.12
CA GLY A 85 6.79 -10.53 8.17
C GLY A 85 8.27 -10.14 8.21
N SER A 86 8.57 -8.84 8.20
CA SER A 86 9.95 -8.35 8.34
C SER A 86 10.56 -8.74 9.69
N THR A 87 9.81 -8.69 10.80
CA THR A 87 10.34 -9.12 12.11
C THR A 87 10.62 -10.62 12.16
N MET A 88 9.75 -11.44 11.57
CA MET A 88 9.94 -12.91 11.55
C MET A 88 11.12 -13.30 10.67
N GLU A 89 11.29 -12.62 9.54
CA GLU A 89 12.45 -12.80 8.66
C GLU A 89 13.77 -12.50 9.39
N ILE A 90 13.81 -11.42 10.18
CA ILE A 90 14.98 -11.05 11.00
C ILE A 90 15.25 -12.08 12.10
N LEU A 91 14.20 -12.70 12.65
CA LEU A 91 14.29 -13.77 13.65
C LEU A 91 14.73 -15.13 13.05
N GLY A 92 14.97 -15.20 11.73
CA GLY A 92 15.41 -16.42 11.05
C GLY A 92 14.27 -17.36 10.64
N HIS A 93 13.02 -16.87 10.67
CA HIS A 93 11.87 -17.60 10.16
C HIS A 93 11.46 -17.05 8.78
N PRO A 94 11.93 -17.66 7.68
CA PRO A 94 11.62 -17.20 6.33
C PRO A 94 10.13 -17.37 6.08
N THR A 95 9.40 -16.27 6.18
CA THR A 95 7.93 -16.23 6.02
C THR A 95 7.57 -15.57 4.71
N CYS A 96 8.49 -14.79 4.12
CA CYS A 96 8.23 -14.06 2.91
C CYS A 96 8.99 -14.70 1.75
N PRO A 97 8.37 -14.84 0.57
CA PRO A 97 9.08 -15.39 -0.57
C PRO A 97 10.25 -14.48 -0.94
N ALA A 98 11.41 -15.11 -1.13
CA ALA A 98 12.59 -14.43 -1.62
C ALA A 98 12.37 -14.02 -3.08
N SER A 99 12.75 -12.79 -3.41
CA SER A 99 12.84 -12.34 -4.80
C SER A 99 13.99 -13.07 -5.53
N PRO A 100 14.07 -13.00 -6.87
CA PRO A 100 15.19 -13.56 -7.64
C PRO A 100 16.56 -13.02 -7.20
N THR A 101 16.57 -11.84 -6.59
CA THR A 101 17.74 -11.16 -6.01
C THR A 101 18.03 -11.57 -4.54
N GLY A 102 17.29 -12.54 -3.99
CA GLY A 102 17.45 -13.03 -2.61
C GLY A 102 16.88 -12.12 -1.53
N THR A 103 16.29 -10.98 -1.90
CA THR A 103 15.69 -10.03 -0.94
C THR A 103 14.23 -10.39 -0.64
N PRO A 104 13.82 -10.43 0.64
CA PRO A 104 12.44 -10.75 1.02
C PRO A 104 11.45 -9.68 0.55
N MET A 105 10.37 -10.11 -0.08
CA MET A 105 9.33 -9.19 -0.61
C MET A 105 8.67 -8.32 0.49
N CYS A 106 8.65 -8.79 1.74
CA CYS A 106 8.06 -8.06 2.86
C CYS A 106 8.79 -6.76 3.20
N PHE A 107 10.10 -6.68 2.99
CA PHE A 107 10.83 -5.42 3.16
C PHE A 107 10.39 -4.35 2.16
N TYR A 108 10.13 -4.74 0.90
CA TYR A 108 9.59 -3.81 -0.09
C TYR A 108 8.19 -3.35 0.28
N SER A 109 7.33 -4.27 0.73
CA SER A 109 5.98 -3.91 1.17
C SER A 109 6.01 -2.94 2.37
N LEU A 110 6.92 -3.16 3.32
CA LEU A 110 7.11 -2.28 4.47
C LEU A 110 7.62 -0.90 4.06
N ALA A 111 8.60 -0.84 3.16
CA ALA A 111 9.13 0.41 2.61
C ALA A 111 8.06 1.19 1.84
N VAL A 112 7.25 0.51 1.03
CA VAL A 112 6.16 1.15 0.29
C VAL A 112 5.06 1.62 1.25
N ALA A 113 4.65 0.80 2.22
CA ALA A 113 3.64 1.18 3.19
C ALA A 113 4.09 2.39 4.01
N SER A 114 5.36 2.45 4.41
CA SER A 114 5.91 3.58 5.15
C SER A 114 6.04 4.84 4.29
N LEU A 115 6.26 4.74 2.96
CA LEU A 115 6.26 5.86 2.02
C LEU A 115 4.85 6.36 1.66
N LEU A 116 3.87 5.45 1.57
CA LEU A 116 2.49 5.80 1.20
C LEU A 116 1.79 6.65 2.27
N LEU A 117 2.10 6.44 3.55
CA LEU A 117 1.52 7.21 4.65
C LEU A 117 1.86 8.71 4.59
N PRO A 118 3.14 9.15 4.54
CA PRO A 118 3.50 10.55 4.40
C PRO A 118 3.06 11.11 3.06
N ALA A 119 3.14 10.34 1.96
CA ALA A 119 2.64 10.79 0.66
C ALA A 119 1.15 11.13 0.73
N PHE A 120 0.34 10.27 1.35
CA PHE A 120 -1.08 10.53 1.60
C PHE A 120 -1.30 11.73 2.52
N TRP A 121 -0.49 11.88 3.57
CA TRP A 121 -0.57 13.01 4.50
C TRP A 121 -0.27 14.36 3.83
N VAL A 122 0.80 14.43 3.03
CA VAL A 122 1.19 15.60 2.24
C VAL A 122 0.11 15.92 1.21
N GLY A 123 -0.42 14.91 0.52
CA GLY A 123 -1.54 15.06 -0.40
C GLY A 123 -2.77 15.68 0.27
N ARG A 124 -3.10 15.26 1.48
CA ARG A 124 -4.21 15.85 2.26
C ARG A 124 -3.93 17.27 2.72
N ARG A 125 -2.70 17.61 3.12
CA ARG A 125 -2.34 18.99 3.48
C ARG A 125 -2.50 19.91 2.27
N LEU A 126 -1.90 19.53 1.14
CA LEU A 126 -1.98 20.32 -0.09
C LEU A 126 -3.43 20.53 -0.58
N GLN A 127 -4.29 19.53 -0.40
CA GLN A 127 -5.72 19.66 -0.72
C GLN A 127 -6.49 20.58 0.24
N ARG A 128 -6.10 20.67 1.51
CA ARG A 128 -6.68 21.68 2.43
C ARG A 128 -6.28 23.08 2.01
N ASP A 129 -4.99 23.29 1.72
CA ASP A 129 -4.44 24.61 1.39
C ASP A 129 -5.06 25.18 0.10
N VAL A 130 -5.27 24.34 -0.92
CA VAL A 130 -5.94 24.76 -2.17
C VAL A 130 -7.37 25.23 -1.93
N GLN A 131 -8.04 24.77 -0.88
CA GLN A 131 -9.42 25.15 -0.62
C GLN A 131 -9.61 26.33 0.29
N THR A 132 -8.75 26.50 1.29
CA THR A 132 -8.72 27.76 2.04
C THR A 132 -8.45 28.91 1.08
N ALA A 133 -7.57 28.72 0.10
CA ALA A 133 -7.36 29.67 -0.99
C ALA A 133 -8.62 29.86 -1.87
N ALA A 134 -9.37 28.79 -2.17
CA ALA A 134 -10.61 28.89 -2.94
C ALA A 134 -11.78 29.56 -2.18
N HIS A 135 -11.79 29.48 -0.84
CA HIS A 135 -12.79 30.12 0.00
C HIS A 135 -12.53 31.61 0.23
N PHE A 136 -11.26 32.04 0.25
CA PHE A 136 -10.87 33.45 0.40
C PHE A 136 -10.99 34.28 -0.89
N GLY A 137 -11.22 33.63 -2.04
CA GLY A 137 -11.36 34.28 -3.34
C GLY A 137 -12.80 34.50 -3.81
N ARG A 138 -13.81 34.36 -2.93
CA ARG A 138 -15.19 34.72 -3.27
C ARG A 138 -15.50 36.13 -2.71
N PRO A 139 -15.73 37.14 -3.58
CA PRO A 139 -16.22 38.45 -3.14
C PRO A 139 -17.62 38.36 -2.55
#